data_AF-A0A5S9MFL2-F1
#
_entry.id   AF-A0A5S9MFL2-F1
#
_cell.length_a   1.000
_cell.length_b   1.000
_cell.length_c   1.000
_cell.angle_alpha   90.00
_cell.angle_beta   90.00
_cell.angle_gamma   90.00
#
_symmetry.space_group_name_H-M   'P 1'
#
loop_
_entity.id
_entity.type
_entity.pdbx_description
1 polymer ?
#
loop_
_entity_poly.entity_id
_entity_poly.type
_entity_poly.pdbx_seq_one_letter_code
_entity_poly.pdbx_strand_id
1 'polypeptide(L)'
;MRQRRFFLEAAYFNGQTVRQASRDLGLRSESSTRFEKGLDPQRTKPAAERAAQLISMYAGGEVLSGTVEENHLEASMNVIHVSTERVNKVLGMSISKKNMIQIFNKLGFTVGESNDVLVVTVPSRRMDITIEEDLIEEVARLYGYDNIPSTHLGQPAPLAASRHTK
;
A
#
# COMPACT_ATOMS: atom_id res chain seq x y z
N MET A 1 -0.98 17.07 -36.70
CA MET A 1 -1.99 16.43 -35.83
C MET A 1 -3.23 17.33 -35.78
N ARG A 2 -4.45 16.76 -35.87
CA ARG A 2 -5.73 17.51 -36.02
C ARG A 2 -6.48 17.75 -34.70
N GLN A 3 -6.15 17.04 -33.62
CA GLN A 3 -6.82 17.22 -32.34
C GLN A 3 -6.32 18.50 -31.65
N ARG A 4 -7.25 19.40 -31.35
CA ARG A 4 -6.98 20.71 -30.72
C ARG A 4 -7.46 20.81 -29.28
N ARG A 5 -8.38 19.93 -28.87
CA ARG A 5 -9.01 19.91 -27.55
C ARG A 5 -9.35 18.47 -27.18
N PHE A 6 -9.11 18.10 -25.94
CA PHE A 6 -9.45 16.80 -25.40
C PHE A 6 -9.75 16.94 -23.90
N PHE A 7 -10.39 15.91 -23.35
CA PHE A 7 -10.57 15.76 -21.92
C PHE A 7 -9.58 14.74 -21.39
N LEU A 8 -9.04 15.00 -20.19
CA LEU A 8 -8.20 14.05 -19.48
C LEU A 8 -9.08 13.28 -18.51
N GLU A 9 -9.17 11.96 -18.70
CA GLU A 9 -9.86 11.07 -17.78
C GLU A 9 -8.90 10.56 -16.71
N ALA A 10 -9.30 10.69 -15.45
CA ALA A 10 -8.72 9.97 -14.34
C ALA A 10 -9.86 9.44 -13.48
N ALA A 11 -9.91 8.12 -13.32
CA ALA A 11 -11.01 7.45 -12.65
C ALA A 11 -10.49 6.31 -11.77
N TYR A 12 -11.33 5.88 -10.84
CA TYR A 12 -11.16 4.66 -10.06
C TYR A 12 -12.29 3.70 -10.42
N PHE A 13 -11.96 2.49 -10.87
CA PHE A 13 -12.93 1.48 -11.28
C PHE A 13 -12.95 0.31 -10.30
N ASN A 14 -14.08 -0.38 -10.22
CA ASN A 14 -14.17 -1.65 -9.50
C ASN A 14 -13.31 -2.72 -10.22
N GLY A 15 -12.28 -3.22 -9.51
CA GLY A 15 -11.32 -4.17 -10.08
C GLY A 15 -11.94 -5.50 -10.55
N GLN A 16 -13.00 -5.99 -9.90
CA GLN A 16 -13.69 -7.22 -10.33
C GLN A 16 -14.41 -7.01 -11.65
N THR A 17 -15.11 -5.87 -11.80
CA THR A 17 -15.77 -5.50 -13.06
C THR A 17 -14.77 -5.37 -14.20
N VAL A 18 -13.64 -4.69 -13.96
CA VAL A 18 -12.56 -4.55 -14.96
C VAL A 18 -11.98 -5.93 -15.32
N ARG A 19 -11.73 -6.79 -14.34
CA ARG A 19 -11.20 -8.15 -14.56
C ARG A 19 -12.13 -8.97 -15.46
N GLN A 20 -13.43 -8.91 -15.18
CA GLN A 20 -14.44 -9.63 -15.95
C GLN A 20 -14.48 -9.10 -17.38
N ALA A 21 -14.61 -7.78 -17.57
CA ALA A 21 -14.62 -7.17 -18.91
C ALA A 21 -13.32 -7.43 -19.71
N SER A 22 -12.16 -7.35 -19.06
CA SER A 22 -10.86 -7.63 -19.70
C SER A 22 -10.77 -9.07 -20.20
N ARG A 23 -11.32 -10.03 -19.46
CA ARG A 23 -11.39 -11.45 -19.85
C ARG A 23 -12.38 -11.68 -20.97
N ASP A 24 -13.60 -11.16 -20.84
CA ASP A 24 -14.68 -11.37 -21.81
C ASP A 24 -14.34 -10.78 -23.19
N LEU A 25 -13.64 -9.64 -23.21
CA LEU A 25 -13.19 -8.98 -24.43
C LEU A 25 -11.82 -9.47 -24.93
N GLY A 26 -11.11 -10.30 -24.17
CA GLY A 26 -9.74 -10.71 -24.48
C GLY A 26 -8.73 -9.55 -24.51
N LEU A 27 -9.03 -8.43 -23.83
CA LEU A 27 -8.23 -7.21 -23.85
C LEU A 27 -7.42 -7.05 -22.57
N ARG A 28 -6.19 -7.56 -22.58
CA ARG A 28 -5.22 -7.35 -21.49
C ARG A 28 -4.36 -6.12 -21.77
N SER A 29 -4.66 -5.00 -21.13
CA SER A 29 -3.87 -3.77 -21.25
C SER A 29 -3.11 -3.46 -19.96
N GLU A 30 -2.16 -2.55 -20.10
CA GLU A 30 -1.49 -1.90 -18.98
C GLU A 30 -2.49 -1.22 -18.02
N SER A 31 -3.58 -0.67 -18.55
CA SER A 31 -4.64 -0.04 -17.77
C SER A 31 -5.48 -1.09 -17.03
N SER A 32 -5.97 -2.14 -17.72
CA SER A 32 -6.80 -3.16 -17.09
C SER A 32 -6.04 -3.88 -15.98
N THR A 33 -4.76 -4.21 -16.21
CA THR A 33 -3.92 -4.87 -15.19
C THR A 33 -3.75 -4.03 -13.91
N ARG A 34 -3.69 -2.69 -14.03
CA ARG A 34 -3.60 -1.79 -12.86
C ARG A 34 -4.94 -1.67 -12.14
N PHE A 35 -6.03 -1.44 -12.87
CA PHE A 35 -7.36 -1.31 -12.27
C PHE A 35 -7.84 -2.60 -11.59
N GLU A 36 -7.50 -3.77 -12.13
CA GLU A 36 -7.80 -5.07 -11.51
C GLU A 36 -7.17 -5.25 -10.12
N LYS A 37 -5.95 -4.73 -9.93
CA LYS A 37 -5.24 -4.81 -8.65
C LYS A 37 -5.71 -3.78 -7.63
N GLY A 38 -6.50 -2.80 -8.07
CA GLY A 38 -6.86 -1.63 -7.29
C GLY A 38 -5.80 -0.54 -7.40
N LEU A 39 -6.28 0.70 -7.36
CA LEU A 39 -5.47 1.92 -7.28
C LEU A 39 -5.83 2.64 -5.98
N ASP A 40 -5.01 3.61 -5.57
CA ASP A 40 -5.35 4.48 -4.45
C ASP A 40 -6.40 5.53 -4.91
N PRO A 41 -7.65 5.49 -4.40
CA PRO A 41 -8.68 6.43 -4.81
C PRO A 41 -8.28 7.88 -4.56
N GLN A 42 -7.53 8.15 -3.48
CA GLN A 42 -7.08 9.49 -3.10
C GLN A 42 -6.07 10.07 -4.10
N ARG A 43 -5.46 9.24 -4.96
CA ARG A 43 -4.48 9.68 -5.97
C ARG A 43 -5.09 10.03 -7.31
N THR A 44 -6.38 9.79 -7.52
CA THR A 44 -7.05 10.02 -8.83
C THR A 44 -6.91 11.47 -9.28
N LYS A 45 -7.32 12.43 -8.45
CA LYS A 45 -7.24 13.86 -8.75
C LYS A 45 -5.79 14.37 -8.85
N PRO A 46 -4.90 14.12 -7.87
CA PRO A 46 -3.50 14.52 -8.00
C PRO A 46 -2.80 13.96 -9.25
N ALA A 47 -3.15 12.75 -9.67
CA ALA A 47 -2.62 12.16 -10.90
C ALA A 47 -3.12 12.90 -12.15
N ALA A 48 -4.40 13.27 -12.19
CA ALA A 48 -4.99 14.05 -13.29
C ALA A 48 -4.32 15.44 -13.39
N GLU A 49 -4.20 16.15 -12.27
CA GLU A 49 -3.56 17.46 -12.21
C GLU A 49 -2.09 17.39 -12.65
N ARG A 50 -1.37 16.34 -12.21
CA ARG A 50 0.01 16.12 -12.64
C ARG A 50 0.12 15.83 -14.14
N ALA A 51 -0.77 15.02 -14.69
CA ALA A 51 -0.78 14.75 -16.12
C ALA A 51 -1.13 16.00 -16.95
N ALA A 52 -2.11 16.80 -16.53
CA ALA A 52 -2.43 18.09 -17.16
C ALA A 52 -1.23 19.06 -17.12
N GLN A 53 -0.53 19.14 -15.98
CA GLN A 53 0.68 19.95 -15.84
C GLN A 53 1.79 19.48 -16.80
N LEU A 54 2.02 18.17 -16.91
CA LEU A 54 3.03 17.61 -17.81
C LEU A 54 2.69 17.88 -19.29
N ILE A 55 1.42 17.74 -19.67
CA ILE A 55 0.95 18.06 -21.02
C ILE A 55 1.18 19.55 -21.33
N SER A 56 0.88 20.44 -20.39
CA SER A 56 1.12 21.87 -20.58
C SER A 56 2.60 22.18 -20.78
N MET A 57 3.46 21.59 -19.94
CA MET A 57 4.91 21.79 -19.97
C MET A 57 5.56 21.27 -21.24
N TYR A 58 5.19 20.07 -21.70
CA TYR A 58 5.92 19.37 -22.75
C TYR A 58 5.23 19.37 -24.11
N ALA A 59 3.90 19.48 -24.15
CA ALA A 59 3.12 19.50 -25.39
C ALA A 59 2.57 20.89 -25.74
N GLY A 60 2.85 21.91 -24.92
CA GLY A 60 2.39 23.29 -25.13
C GLY A 60 0.87 23.44 -25.01
N GLY A 61 0.21 22.53 -24.30
CA GLY A 61 -1.22 22.58 -24.07
C GLY A 61 -1.62 23.68 -23.06
N GLU A 62 -2.75 24.33 -23.31
CA GLU A 62 -3.39 25.21 -22.33
C GLU A 62 -4.35 24.39 -21.46
N VAL A 63 -4.15 24.43 -20.14
CA VAL A 63 -5.06 23.79 -19.19
C VAL A 63 -6.17 24.77 -18.85
N LEU A 64 -7.40 24.43 -19.26
CA LEU A 64 -8.57 25.22 -18.93
C LEU A 64 -8.92 25.09 -17.44
N SER A 65 -9.54 26.12 -16.88
CA SER A 65 -9.99 26.10 -15.49
C SER A 65 -11.19 25.17 -15.28
N GLY A 66 -11.22 24.51 -14.12
CA GLY A 66 -12.30 23.63 -13.70
C GLY A 66 -11.97 22.15 -13.82
N THR A 67 -12.63 21.35 -12.99
CA THR A 67 -12.55 19.89 -13.00
C THR A 67 -13.94 19.37 -12.67
N VAL A 68 -14.44 18.44 -13.47
CA VAL A 68 -15.67 17.72 -13.15
C VAL A 68 -15.24 16.52 -12.31
N GLU A 69 -15.72 16.47 -11.06
CA GLU A 69 -15.34 15.45 -10.08
C GLU A 69 -16.61 14.90 -9.44
N GLU A 70 -16.71 13.57 -9.38
CA GLU A 70 -17.74 12.84 -8.65
C GLU A 70 -17.02 11.80 -7.78
N ASN A 71 -17.24 11.81 -6.47
CA ASN A 71 -16.59 10.89 -5.54
C ASN A 71 -17.56 10.43 -4.46
N HIS A 72 -17.78 9.12 -4.40
CA HIS A 72 -18.64 8.46 -3.42
C HIS A 72 -17.87 7.55 -2.46
N LEU A 73 -16.53 7.55 -2.51
CA LEU A 73 -15.69 6.66 -1.71
C LEU A 73 -15.24 7.35 -0.42
N GLU A 74 -15.56 6.72 0.71
CA GLU A 74 -14.91 7.03 1.99
C GLU A 74 -13.55 6.34 2.04
N ALA A 75 -12.52 7.01 1.54
CA ALA A 75 -11.14 6.51 1.64
C ALA A 75 -10.59 6.80 3.04
N SER A 76 -11.00 6.00 4.03
CA SER A 76 -10.43 6.06 5.39
C SER A 76 -9.06 5.38 5.44
N MET A 77 -8.17 5.92 6.26
CA MET A 77 -6.91 5.23 6.57
C MET A 77 -7.19 4.12 7.58
N ASN A 78 -6.68 2.92 7.32
CA ASN A 78 -6.81 1.81 8.26
C ASN A 78 -5.91 2.06 9.46
N VAL A 79 -6.48 2.06 10.66
CA VAL A 79 -5.74 2.11 11.92
C VAL A 79 -5.74 0.72 12.53
N ILE A 80 -4.57 0.11 12.62
CA ILE A 80 -4.40 -1.27 13.07
C ILE A 80 -3.53 -1.26 14.32
N HIS A 81 -3.96 -2.00 15.33
CA HIS A 81 -3.25 -2.14 16.58
C HIS A 81 -2.48 -3.45 16.57
N VAL A 82 -1.18 -3.39 16.86
CA VAL A 82 -0.31 -4.57 16.91
C VAL A 82 0.59 -4.52 18.14
N SER A 83 0.65 -5.59 18.92
CA SER A 83 1.55 -5.64 20.08
C SER A 83 2.92 -6.17 19.69
N THR A 84 3.97 -5.61 20.30
CA THR A 84 5.35 -6.06 20.01
C THR A 84 5.59 -7.51 20.43
N GLU A 85 4.92 -7.95 21.50
CA GLU A 85 4.93 -9.34 21.96
C GLU A 85 4.29 -10.26 20.93
N ARG A 86 3.15 -9.88 20.35
CA ARG A 86 2.44 -10.67 19.35
C ARG A 86 3.28 -10.86 18.09
N VAL A 87 3.92 -9.79 17.59
CA VAL A 87 4.85 -9.87 16.44
C VAL A 87 5.95 -10.90 16.72
N ASN A 88 6.63 -10.76 17.85
CA ASN A 88 7.73 -11.65 18.22
C ASN A 88 7.27 -13.09 18.45
N LYS A 89 6.08 -13.29 19.02
CA LYS A 89 5.48 -14.61 19.23
C LYS A 89 5.11 -15.30 17.93
N VAL A 90 4.54 -14.58 16.97
CA VAL A 90 4.16 -15.15 15.66
C VAL A 90 5.41 -15.46 14.83
N LEU A 91 6.41 -14.59 14.86
CA LEU A 91 7.64 -14.77 14.08
C LEU A 91 8.67 -15.70 14.76
N GLY A 92 8.52 -15.98 16.05
CA GLY A 92 9.55 -16.68 16.83
C GLY A 92 10.86 -15.89 16.95
N MET A 93 10.75 -14.55 17.03
CA MET A 93 11.90 -13.63 16.98
C MET A 93 11.96 -12.75 18.24
N SER A 94 13.05 -11.99 18.38
CA SER A 94 13.23 -10.97 19.41
C SER A 94 13.59 -9.63 18.77
N ILE A 95 12.65 -9.07 18.01
CA ILE A 95 12.76 -7.77 17.36
C ILE A 95 12.40 -6.68 18.39
N SER A 96 13.22 -5.63 18.46
CA SER A 96 12.94 -4.49 19.34
C SER A 96 11.81 -3.62 18.81
N LYS A 97 11.04 -3.00 19.71
CA LYS A 97 10.00 -2.01 19.36
C LYS A 97 10.52 -0.92 18.41
N LYS A 98 11.74 -0.41 18.69
CA LYS A 98 12.40 0.61 17.87
C LYS A 98 12.60 0.14 16.42
N ASN A 99 13.05 -1.10 16.20
CA ASN A 99 13.22 -1.64 14.86
C ASN A 99 11.87 -1.77 14.13
N MET A 100 10.82 -2.24 14.82
CA MET A 100 9.47 -2.37 14.23
C MET A 100 8.94 -1.00 13.78
N ILE A 101 9.07 0.02 14.62
CA ILE A 101 8.68 1.41 14.28
C ILE A 101 9.48 1.90 13.06
N GLN A 102 10.79 1.66 13.01
CA GLN A 102 11.61 2.04 11.86
C GLN A 102 11.17 1.35 10.56
N ILE A 103 10.77 0.08 10.63
CA ILE A 103 10.24 -0.66 9.48
C ILE A 103 8.95 0.00 8.97
N PHE A 104 7.98 0.23 9.86
CA PHE A 104 6.72 0.87 9.47
C PHE A 104 6.93 2.29 8.90
N ASN A 105 7.82 3.08 9.50
CA ASN A 105 8.17 4.41 8.97
C ASN A 105 8.80 4.33 7.57
N LYS A 106 9.69 3.35 7.31
CA LYS A 106 10.27 3.13 5.96
C LYS A 106 9.21 2.74 4.93
N LEU A 107 8.16 2.04 5.35
CA LEU A 107 7.01 1.71 4.51
C LEU A 107 6.06 2.90 4.29
N GLY A 108 6.31 4.03 4.97
CA GLY A 108 5.49 5.24 4.93
C GLY A 108 4.21 5.12 5.76
N PHE A 109 4.23 4.31 6.83
CA PHE A 109 3.12 4.20 7.78
C PHE A 109 3.40 5.14 8.95
N THR A 110 2.34 5.70 9.53
CA THR A 110 2.46 6.51 10.76
C THR A 110 2.26 5.59 11.96
N VAL A 111 3.12 5.71 12.98
CA VAL A 111 3.03 4.86 14.17
C VAL A 111 2.87 5.72 15.41
N GLY A 112 1.76 5.51 16.12
CA GLY A 112 1.56 5.93 17.50
C GLY A 112 1.95 4.82 18.48
N GLU A 113 2.25 5.20 19.70
CA GLU A 113 2.57 4.26 20.78
C GLU A 113 1.54 4.38 21.89
N SER A 114 1.02 3.24 22.36
CA SER A 114 0.16 3.16 23.54
C SER A 114 0.59 1.95 24.37
N ASN A 115 1.38 2.19 25.42
CA ASN A 115 2.03 1.15 26.21
C ASN A 115 2.84 0.18 25.32
N ASP A 116 2.53 -1.12 25.37
CA ASP A 116 3.17 -2.20 24.59
C ASP A 116 2.53 -2.44 23.21
N VAL A 117 1.58 -1.59 22.82
CA VAL A 117 0.86 -1.65 21.54
C VAL A 117 1.33 -0.52 20.62
N LEU A 118 1.57 -0.87 19.37
CA LEU A 118 1.78 0.08 18.28
C LEU A 118 0.44 0.33 17.59
N VAL A 119 0.10 1.60 17.41
CA VAL A 119 -1.08 2.05 16.68
C VAL A 119 -0.60 2.50 15.31
N VAL A 120 -0.78 1.65 14.30
CA VAL A 120 -0.23 1.85 12.96
C VAL A 120 -1.32 2.38 12.03
N THR A 121 -1.15 3.60 11.53
CA THR A 121 -2.00 4.17 10.48
C THR A 121 -1.40 3.82 9.12
N VAL A 122 -2.13 3.00 8.37
CA VAL A 122 -1.76 2.50 7.06
C VAL A 122 -2.23 3.51 5.99
N PRO A 123 -1.36 3.90 5.03
CA PRO A 123 -1.73 4.81 3.97
C PRO A 123 -2.75 4.16 3.02
N SER A 124 -3.70 4.95 2.48
CA SER A 124 -4.80 4.49 1.62
C SER A 124 -4.36 3.65 0.42
N ARG A 125 -3.14 3.87 -0.10
CA ARG A 125 -2.54 3.06 -1.17
C ARG A 125 -2.27 1.58 -0.82
N ARG A 126 -2.31 1.20 0.46
CA ARG A 126 -2.08 -0.18 0.94
C ARG A 126 -3.39 -0.84 1.35
N MET A 127 -4.28 -1.03 0.37
CA MET A 127 -5.57 -1.70 0.58
C MET A 127 -5.41 -3.19 0.94
N ASP A 128 -4.21 -3.75 0.73
CA ASP A 128 -3.83 -5.11 1.11
C ASP A 128 -3.58 -5.27 2.62
N ILE A 129 -3.43 -4.18 3.38
CA ILE A 129 -3.18 -4.23 4.83
C ILE A 129 -4.45 -3.82 5.59
N THR A 130 -5.04 -4.80 6.25
CA THR A 130 -6.34 -4.68 6.92
C THR A 130 -6.36 -5.27 8.33
N ILE A 131 -5.47 -6.21 8.64
CA ILE A 131 -5.41 -6.91 9.93
C ILE A 131 -4.01 -6.86 10.56
N GLU A 132 -3.92 -7.30 11.81
CA GLU A 132 -2.66 -7.34 12.56
C GLU A 132 -1.62 -8.22 11.86
N GLU A 133 -2.02 -9.36 11.32
CA GLU A 133 -1.16 -10.31 10.63
C GLU A 133 -0.46 -9.70 9.40
N ASP A 134 -1.11 -8.79 8.68
CA ASP A 134 -0.52 -8.10 7.53
C ASP A 134 0.66 -7.21 7.98
N LEU A 135 0.54 -6.58 9.16
CA LEU A 135 1.64 -5.79 9.75
C LEU A 135 2.78 -6.70 10.21
N ILE A 136 2.46 -7.87 10.76
CA ILE A 136 3.47 -8.87 11.16
C ILE A 136 4.25 -9.36 9.93
N GLU A 137 3.56 -9.60 8.81
CA GLU A 137 4.19 -9.95 7.54
C GLU A 137 5.12 -8.83 7.06
N GLU A 138 4.69 -7.58 7.11
CA GLU A 138 5.53 -6.44 6.71
C GLU A 138 6.80 -6.32 7.57
N VAL A 139 6.69 -6.59 8.88
CA VAL A 139 7.86 -6.68 9.77
C VAL A 139 8.78 -7.81 9.33
N ALA A 140 8.25 -9.02 9.11
CA ALA A 140 9.03 -10.17 8.67
C ALA A 140 9.74 -9.92 7.33
N ARG A 141 9.02 -9.34 6.36
CA ARG A 141 9.52 -9.07 5.01
C ARG A 141 10.67 -8.07 5.01
N LEU A 142 10.57 -7.00 5.80
CA LEU A 142 11.59 -5.94 5.86
C LEU A 142 12.72 -6.26 6.84
N TYR A 143 12.47 -7.06 7.87
CA TYR A 143 13.50 -7.59 8.74
C TYR A 143 14.28 -8.74 8.08
N GLY A 144 13.64 -9.47 7.17
CA GLY A 144 14.19 -10.56 6.38
C GLY A 144 13.68 -11.93 6.84
N TYR A 145 13.04 -12.67 5.93
CA TYR A 145 12.54 -14.02 6.21
C TYR A 145 13.65 -15.00 6.62
N ASP A 146 14.87 -14.80 6.12
CA ASP A 146 16.03 -15.63 6.46
C ASP A 146 16.41 -15.54 7.95
N ASN A 147 15.94 -14.50 8.64
CA ASN A 147 16.17 -14.33 10.07
C ASN A 147 15.11 -15.06 10.93
N ILE A 148 14.05 -15.59 10.32
CA ILE A 148 13.02 -16.37 11.02
C ILE A 148 13.61 -17.76 11.34
N PRO A 149 13.63 -18.18 12.61
CA PRO A 149 14.19 -19.46 12.97
C PRO A 149 13.36 -20.62 12.40
N SER A 150 14.04 -21.62 11.84
CA SER A 150 13.39 -22.87 11.44
C SER A 150 13.21 -23.78 12.67
N THR A 151 12.03 -24.37 12.83
CA THR A 151 11.74 -25.31 13.92
C THR A 151 10.70 -26.34 13.51
N HIS A 152 10.87 -27.55 14.00
CA HIS A 152 9.92 -28.64 13.76
C HIS A 152 8.66 -28.45 14.60
N LEU A 153 7.52 -28.83 14.02
CA LEU A 153 6.24 -28.87 14.74
C LEU A 153 6.35 -29.76 15.98
N GLY A 154 5.90 -29.25 17.13
CA GLY A 154 5.98 -29.93 18.42
C GLY A 154 7.24 -29.65 19.24
N GLN A 155 8.20 -28.88 18.70
CA GLN A 155 9.33 -28.35 19.46
C GLN A 155 9.09 -26.88 19.85
N PRO A 156 9.58 -26.42 21.02
CA PRO A 156 9.47 -25.03 21.41
C PRO A 156 10.21 -24.13 20.41
N ALA A 157 9.61 -22.98 20.08
CA ALA A 157 10.21 -22.02 19.16
C ALA A 157 11.55 -21.52 19.72
N PRO A 158 12.65 -21.59 18.95
CA PRO A 158 13.95 -21.12 19.36
C PRO A 158 13.91 -19.60 19.37
N LEU A 159 14.27 -19.01 20.50
CA LEU A 159 14.42 -17.57 20.62
C LEU A 159 15.72 -17.17 19.90
N ALA A 160 15.62 -16.72 18.64
CA ALA A 160 16.77 -16.13 17.98
C ALA A 160 17.10 -14.76 18.58
N ALA A 161 18.31 -14.64 19.14
CA ALA A 161 18.88 -13.35 19.53
C ALA A 161 19.17 -12.52 18.26
N SER A 162 18.83 -11.22 18.28
CA SER A 162 19.04 -10.35 17.12
C SER A 162 20.53 -10.33 16.73
N ARG A 163 20.87 -10.86 15.56
CA ARG A 163 22.17 -10.63 14.94
C ARG A 163 22.17 -9.26 14.29
N HIS A 164 22.27 -8.21 15.09
CA HIS A 164 22.60 -6.88 14.59
C HIS A 164 24.10 -6.83 14.29
N THR A 165 24.50 -7.20 13.08
CA THR A 165 25.78 -6.77 12.51
C THR A 165 25.66 -5.30 12.08
N LYS A 166 26.67 -4.53 12.48
CA LYS A 166 26.86 -3.08 12.31
C LYS A 166 26.51 -2.54 10.92
#